data_AF-A0A7J6UDX8-F1
#
_entry.id   AF-A0A7J6UDX8-F1
#
_cell.length_a   1.000
_cell.length_b   1.000
_cell.length_c   1.000
_cell.angle_alpha   90.00
_cell.angle_beta   90.00
_cell.angle_gamma   90.00
#
_symmetry.space_group_name_H-M   'P 1'
#
loop_
_entity.id
_entity.type
_entity.pdbx_description
1 polymer ?
#
loop_
_entity_poly.entity_id
_entity_poly.type
_entity_poly.pdbx_seq_one_letter_code
_entity_poly.pdbx_strand_id
1 'polypeptide(L)'
;MPIQSYSGFKKMTEFCKTKVPRAIADQLEQVKGDDQKVKDLGVEICVAMCSQIMSYGVDHCHSSGGLHFYTLNLESSVSRIIERLMMVDSHVATRALPWRPSKASSRQEENVRPIFWSNRQKSFIQRTSCWDEFPNGRLGNQASAAYGDFELNFRSYSKETQDKVAADRRRMWGDHVPNGDHVRRVFTAFIKGEVKRLPWCTESPTEETLFIQKQLIRLNQCNMLTINSQPRVNGALSTDPYVGWGPGGGFVYQKAYVEFFCPESQLEQLIRGIEGEKYESISYMAVTADGSK
;
A
#
# COMPACT_ATOMS: atom_id res chain seq x y z
N MET A 1 -10.44 -18.94 -18.42
CA MET A 1 -11.09 -17.62 -18.21
C MET A 1 -12.31 -17.83 -17.34
N PRO A 2 -12.39 -17.24 -16.14
CA PRO A 2 -13.58 -17.33 -15.30
C PRO A 2 -14.81 -16.73 -15.97
N ILE A 3 -15.95 -17.39 -15.83
CA ILE A 3 -17.24 -16.89 -16.35
C ILE A 3 -17.74 -15.81 -15.39
N GLN A 4 -17.95 -14.59 -15.90
CA GLN A 4 -18.38 -13.44 -15.11
C GLN A 4 -19.86 -13.10 -15.32
N SER A 5 -20.38 -13.34 -16.53
CA SER A 5 -21.77 -13.15 -16.90
C SER A 5 -22.11 -14.03 -18.10
N TYR A 6 -23.39 -14.38 -18.26
CA TYR A 6 -23.84 -15.28 -19.32
C TYR A 6 -23.63 -14.66 -20.70
N SER A 7 -24.04 -13.40 -20.87
CA SER A 7 -23.90 -12.65 -22.12
C SER A 7 -22.44 -12.40 -22.50
N GLY A 8 -21.58 -12.07 -21.53
CA GLY A 8 -20.15 -11.88 -21.74
C GLY A 8 -19.46 -13.17 -22.17
N PHE A 9 -19.82 -14.30 -21.55
CA PHE A 9 -19.30 -15.61 -21.93
C PHE A 9 -19.71 -16.03 -23.34
N LYS A 10 -20.97 -15.83 -23.74
CA LYS A 10 -21.44 -16.12 -25.10
C LYS A 10 -20.69 -15.29 -26.15
N LYS A 11 -20.56 -13.98 -25.93
CA LYS A 11 -19.81 -13.09 -26.83
C LYS A 11 -18.34 -13.51 -26.95
N MET A 12 -17.69 -13.82 -25.84
CA MET A 12 -16.29 -14.24 -25.85
C MET A 12 -16.09 -15.57 -26.56
N THR A 13 -16.93 -16.56 -26.30
CA THR A 13 -16.83 -17.89 -26.93
C THR A 13 -17.11 -17.83 -28.44
N GLU A 14 -18.04 -16.98 -28.87
CA GLU A 14 -18.27 -16.69 -30.29
C GLU A 14 -17.07 -15.98 -30.94
N PHE A 15 -16.57 -14.91 -30.31
CA PHE A 15 -15.41 -14.18 -30.79
C PHE A 15 -14.14 -15.05 -30.90
N CYS A 16 -13.87 -15.85 -29.88
CA CYS A 16 -12.75 -16.80 -29.84
C CYS A 16 -13.02 -18.08 -30.64
N LYS A 17 -14.18 -18.23 -31.30
CA LYS A 17 -14.58 -19.43 -32.06
C LYS A 17 -14.43 -20.73 -31.26
N THR A 18 -14.72 -20.67 -29.97
CA THR A 18 -14.51 -21.76 -29.02
C THR A 18 -15.77 -22.59 -28.85
N LYS A 19 -15.65 -23.91 -28.96
CA LYS A 19 -16.76 -24.84 -28.70
C LYS A 19 -16.91 -25.05 -27.20
N VAL A 20 -18.08 -24.67 -26.66
CA VAL A 20 -18.42 -24.89 -25.24
C VAL A 20 -19.02 -26.29 -25.09
N PRO A 21 -18.55 -27.12 -24.14
CA PRO A 21 -19.17 -28.41 -23.83
C PRO A 21 -20.65 -28.26 -23.48
N ARG A 22 -21.50 -29.16 -24.00
CA ARG A 22 -22.97 -29.10 -23.79
C ARG A 22 -23.34 -29.05 -22.31
N ALA A 23 -22.72 -29.88 -21.48
CA ALA A 23 -22.95 -29.89 -20.04
C ALA A 23 -22.75 -28.50 -19.37
N ILE A 24 -21.72 -27.75 -19.78
CA ILE A 24 -21.47 -26.40 -19.27
C ILE A 24 -22.52 -25.41 -19.81
N ALA A 25 -22.86 -25.52 -21.09
CA ALA A 25 -23.88 -24.66 -21.70
C ALA A 25 -25.25 -24.85 -21.04
N ASP A 26 -25.66 -26.10 -20.79
CA ASP A 26 -26.94 -26.45 -20.19
C ASP A 26 -27.04 -25.96 -18.75
N GLN A 27 -25.97 -26.10 -17.95
CA GLN A 27 -25.91 -25.57 -16.59
C GLN A 27 -26.02 -24.04 -16.57
N LEU A 28 -25.30 -23.35 -17.47
CA LEU A 28 -25.36 -21.89 -17.57
C LEU A 28 -26.74 -21.38 -18.01
N GLU A 29 -27.43 -22.13 -18.88
CA GLU A 29 -28.77 -21.78 -19.35
C GLU A 29 -29.80 -21.75 -18.20
N GLN A 30 -29.66 -22.64 -17.21
CA GLN A 30 -30.52 -22.71 -16.04
C GLN A 30 -30.40 -21.49 -15.13
N VAL A 31 -29.23 -20.85 -15.11
CA VAL A 31 -28.92 -19.71 -14.23
C VAL A 31 -28.79 -18.38 -14.97
N LYS A 32 -29.04 -18.34 -16.29
CA LYS A 32 -28.79 -17.17 -17.16
C LYS A 32 -29.45 -15.85 -16.72
N GLY A 33 -30.50 -15.91 -15.92
CA GLY A 33 -31.23 -14.74 -15.40
C GLY A 33 -30.68 -14.18 -14.09
N ASP A 34 -29.64 -14.80 -13.51
CA ASP A 34 -29.05 -14.43 -12.23
C ASP A 34 -27.52 -14.35 -12.37
N ASP A 35 -27.01 -13.13 -12.54
CA ASP A 35 -25.58 -12.88 -12.75
C ASP A 35 -24.69 -13.41 -11.62
N GLN A 36 -25.19 -13.40 -10.38
CA GLN A 36 -24.45 -13.90 -9.24
C GLN A 36 -24.31 -15.43 -9.31
N LYS A 37 -25.39 -16.14 -9.61
CA LYS A 37 -25.34 -17.60 -9.81
C LYS A 37 -24.49 -18.00 -11.00
N VAL A 38 -24.53 -17.24 -12.10
CA VAL A 38 -23.65 -17.47 -13.25
C VAL A 38 -22.18 -17.36 -12.85
N LYS A 39 -21.83 -16.34 -12.06
CA LYS A 39 -20.48 -16.12 -11.57
C LYS A 39 -20.03 -17.24 -10.62
N ASP A 40 -20.89 -17.65 -9.70
CA ASP A 40 -20.62 -18.73 -8.75
C ASP A 40 -20.37 -20.06 -9.46
N LEU A 41 -21.24 -20.43 -10.40
CA LEU A 41 -21.05 -21.60 -11.26
C LEU A 41 -19.77 -21.48 -12.09
N GLY A 42 -19.48 -20.28 -12.61
CA GLY A 42 -18.26 -19.98 -13.34
C GLY A 42 -16.98 -20.25 -12.55
N VAL A 43 -16.98 -19.89 -11.26
CA VAL A 43 -15.89 -20.18 -10.32
C VAL A 43 -15.76 -21.69 -10.11
N GLU A 44 -16.86 -22.40 -9.87
CA GLU A 44 -16.86 -23.85 -9.65
C GLU A 44 -16.30 -24.64 -10.84
N ILE A 45 -16.76 -24.31 -12.04
CA ILE A 45 -16.27 -24.92 -13.29
C ILE A 45 -14.76 -24.67 -13.44
N CYS A 46 -14.29 -23.46 -13.18
CA CYS A 46 -12.88 -23.12 -13.28
C CYS A 46 -12.03 -23.84 -12.23
N VAL A 47 -12.49 -23.94 -10.98
CA VAL A 47 -11.80 -24.69 -9.92
C VAL A 47 -11.67 -26.15 -10.33
N ALA A 48 -12.77 -26.81 -10.74
CA ALA A 48 -12.74 -28.21 -11.16
C ALA A 48 -11.76 -28.46 -12.32
N MET A 49 -11.81 -27.60 -13.34
CA MET A 49 -10.90 -27.69 -14.50
C MET A 49 -9.44 -27.46 -14.11
N CYS A 50 -9.16 -26.45 -13.28
CA CYS A 50 -7.80 -26.16 -12.81
C CYS A 50 -7.26 -27.30 -11.94
N SER A 51 -8.05 -27.85 -11.01
CA SER A 51 -7.68 -29.01 -10.20
C SER A 51 -7.35 -30.22 -11.06
N GLN A 52 -8.15 -30.48 -12.10
CA GLN A 52 -7.86 -31.55 -13.07
C GLN A 52 -6.54 -31.30 -13.79
N ILE A 53 -6.34 -30.11 -14.38
CA ILE A 53 -5.09 -29.76 -15.08
C ILE A 53 -3.88 -29.92 -14.17
N MET A 54 -3.96 -29.45 -12.92
CA MET A 54 -2.90 -29.59 -11.93
C MET A 54 -2.61 -31.06 -11.61
N SER A 55 -3.64 -31.90 -11.47
CA SER A 55 -3.45 -33.34 -11.21
C SER A 55 -2.75 -34.08 -12.35
N TYR A 56 -2.95 -33.68 -13.61
CA TYR A 56 -2.25 -34.28 -14.77
C TYR A 56 -0.83 -33.73 -14.99
N GLY A 57 -0.55 -32.50 -14.54
CA GLY A 57 0.72 -31.80 -14.80
C GLY A 57 1.89 -32.20 -13.90
N VAL A 58 1.65 -32.89 -12.78
CA VAL A 58 2.70 -33.26 -11.80
C VAL A 58 3.56 -34.43 -12.29
N ASP A 59 3.03 -35.33 -13.13
CA ASP A 59 3.72 -36.58 -13.50
C ASP A 59 4.29 -36.58 -14.94
N HIS A 60 3.91 -35.63 -15.80
CA HIS A 60 4.13 -35.75 -17.26
C HIS A 60 4.75 -34.55 -17.98
N CYS A 61 5.06 -33.45 -17.29
CA CYS A 61 5.72 -32.30 -17.92
C CYS A 61 7.06 -31.96 -17.22
N HIS A 62 8.15 -31.99 -17.98
CA HIS A 62 9.50 -31.62 -17.51
C HIS A 62 9.69 -30.09 -17.39
N SER A 63 8.60 -29.31 -17.46
CA SER A 63 8.60 -27.86 -17.34
C SER A 63 7.58 -27.46 -16.29
N SER A 64 8.03 -26.80 -15.23
CA SER A 64 7.20 -26.21 -14.18
C SER A 64 6.02 -25.41 -14.75
N GLY A 65 4.85 -26.04 -14.89
CA GLY A 65 3.67 -25.43 -15.48
C GLY A 65 3.00 -24.43 -14.54
N GLY A 66 2.27 -23.45 -15.09
CA GLY A 66 1.52 -22.47 -14.32
C GLY A 66 0.13 -22.21 -14.91
N LEU A 67 -0.79 -21.71 -14.08
CA LEU A 67 -2.15 -21.34 -14.51
C LEU A 67 -2.19 -19.85 -14.91
N HIS A 68 -2.64 -19.56 -16.13
CA HIS A 68 -2.86 -18.18 -16.60
C HIS A 68 -4.36 -17.83 -16.60
N PHE A 69 -4.74 -16.84 -15.79
CA PHE A 69 -6.13 -16.38 -15.68
C PHE A 69 -6.37 -15.08 -16.45
N TYR A 70 -7.29 -15.11 -17.41
CA TYR A 70 -7.85 -13.90 -18.02
C TYR A 70 -8.83 -13.24 -17.04
N THR A 71 -8.38 -12.18 -16.37
CA THR A 71 -9.14 -11.51 -15.30
C THR A 71 -10.19 -10.53 -15.82
N LEU A 72 -10.01 -10.00 -17.05
CA LEU A 72 -10.85 -8.95 -17.63
C LEU A 72 -10.96 -7.70 -16.72
N ASN A 73 -9.89 -7.37 -16.00
CA ASN A 73 -9.84 -6.29 -14.99
C ASN A 73 -10.83 -6.48 -13.83
N LEU A 74 -11.27 -7.73 -13.58
CA LEU A 74 -12.14 -8.10 -12.47
C LEU A 74 -11.41 -9.08 -11.54
N GLU A 75 -11.42 -8.77 -10.25
CA GLU A 75 -10.68 -9.52 -9.23
C GLU A 75 -11.49 -10.72 -8.70
N SER A 76 -12.72 -10.48 -8.29
CA SER A 76 -13.53 -11.36 -7.42
C SER A 76 -13.53 -12.85 -7.81
N SER A 77 -13.76 -13.21 -9.07
CA SER A 77 -13.82 -14.63 -9.45
C SER A 77 -12.46 -15.31 -9.42
N VAL A 78 -11.41 -14.59 -9.81
CA VAL A 78 -10.05 -15.14 -9.86
C VAL A 78 -9.52 -15.37 -8.45
N SER A 79 -9.72 -14.42 -7.53
CA SER A 79 -9.34 -14.58 -6.12
C SER A 79 -9.99 -15.82 -5.50
N ARG A 80 -11.31 -15.98 -5.69
CA ARG A 80 -12.06 -17.16 -5.21
C ARG A 80 -11.54 -18.48 -5.78
N ILE A 81 -11.11 -18.50 -7.04
CA ILE A 81 -10.54 -19.70 -7.66
C ILE A 81 -9.19 -20.03 -7.03
N ILE A 82 -8.28 -19.05 -6.91
CA ILE A 82 -6.93 -19.26 -6.36
C ILE A 82 -7.01 -19.66 -4.88
N GLU A 83 -7.91 -19.06 -4.10
CA GLU A 83 -8.20 -19.45 -2.71
C GLU A 83 -8.68 -20.89 -2.61
N ARG A 84 -9.66 -21.31 -3.43
CA ARG A 84 -10.18 -22.69 -3.43
C ARG A 84 -9.16 -23.72 -3.90
N LEU A 85 -8.22 -23.32 -4.77
CA LEU A 85 -7.11 -24.15 -5.20
C LEU A 85 -5.95 -24.19 -4.18
N MET A 86 -6.08 -23.49 -3.04
CA MET A 86 -5.03 -23.37 -2.02
C MET A 86 -3.70 -22.86 -2.59
N MET A 87 -3.77 -22.00 -3.63
CA MET A 87 -2.61 -21.40 -4.29
C MET A 87 -2.23 -20.04 -3.68
N VAL A 88 -2.76 -19.73 -2.51
CA VAL A 88 -2.42 -18.54 -1.72
C VAL A 88 -1.62 -19.02 -0.51
N ASP A 89 -0.43 -18.47 -0.31
CA ASP A 89 0.36 -18.75 0.89
C ASP A 89 -0.44 -18.40 2.15
N SER A 90 -0.49 -19.32 3.11
CA SER A 90 -1.16 -19.12 4.39
C SER A 90 -0.38 -18.08 5.21
N HIS A 91 -0.76 -16.81 5.09
CA HIS A 91 -0.53 -15.74 6.07
C HIS A 91 0.91 -15.52 6.60
N VAL A 92 1.96 -15.92 5.90
CA VAL A 92 3.31 -15.41 6.16
C VAL A 92 3.74 -14.56 4.98
N ALA A 93 2.97 -13.51 4.71
CA ALA A 93 3.45 -12.41 3.90
C ALA A 93 4.49 -11.65 4.72
N THR A 94 5.65 -12.24 4.97
CA THR A 94 6.81 -11.48 5.44
C THR A 94 7.21 -10.58 4.28
N ARG A 95 6.73 -9.33 4.30
CA ARG A 95 7.24 -8.28 3.42
C ARG A 95 8.77 -8.32 3.52
N ALA A 96 9.46 -8.34 2.37
CA ALA A 96 10.92 -8.48 2.37
C ALA A 96 11.62 -7.29 3.06
N LEU A 97 11.04 -6.10 2.91
CA LEU A 97 11.47 -4.84 3.51
C LEU A 97 10.25 -4.09 4.07
N PRO A 98 10.44 -3.09 4.96
CA PRO A 98 9.36 -2.25 5.47
C PRO A 98 8.62 -1.45 4.38
N TRP A 99 9.22 -1.29 3.19
CA TRP A 99 8.62 -0.68 2.00
C TRP A 99 8.60 -1.66 0.83
N ARG A 100 7.79 -1.35 -0.18
CA ARG A 100 7.73 -2.14 -1.42
C ARG A 100 8.98 -1.90 -2.27
N PRO A 101 9.81 -2.93 -2.54
CA PRO A 101 10.98 -2.79 -3.42
C PRO A 101 10.56 -2.47 -4.85
N SER A 102 11.41 -1.73 -5.57
CA SER A 102 11.24 -1.53 -7.02
C SER A 102 11.53 -2.84 -7.76
N LYS A 103 10.84 -3.06 -8.90
CA LYS A 103 11.15 -4.18 -9.81
C LYS A 103 12.11 -3.78 -10.94
N ALA A 104 12.56 -2.53 -10.98
CA ALA A 104 13.56 -2.07 -11.94
C ALA A 104 14.91 -2.76 -11.68
N SER A 105 15.58 -3.21 -12.75
CA SER A 105 16.87 -3.89 -12.66
C SER A 105 17.95 -3.04 -11.99
N SER A 106 17.95 -1.72 -12.24
CA SER A 106 18.90 -0.79 -11.62
C SER A 106 18.78 -0.66 -10.10
N ARG A 107 17.69 -1.15 -9.49
CA ARG A 107 17.38 -0.97 -8.06
C ARG A 107 17.37 -2.27 -7.27
N GLN A 108 17.88 -3.36 -7.82
CA GLN A 108 17.82 -4.67 -7.15
C GLN A 108 18.57 -4.69 -5.81
N GLU A 109 19.63 -3.88 -5.69
CA GLU A 109 20.45 -3.80 -4.48
C GLU A 109 19.96 -2.77 -3.46
N GLU A 110 18.90 -2.03 -3.78
CA GLU A 110 18.35 -0.98 -2.92
C GLU A 110 17.67 -1.57 -1.68
N ASN A 111 18.31 -1.45 -0.52
CA ASN A 111 17.80 -2.01 0.74
C ASN A 111 17.73 -1.01 1.91
N VAL A 112 18.06 0.27 1.68
CA VAL A 112 17.93 1.33 2.68
C VAL A 112 17.37 2.62 2.06
N ARG A 113 16.41 3.26 2.74
CA ARG A 113 15.78 4.52 2.33
C ARG A 113 15.59 5.47 3.52
N PRO A 114 15.59 6.80 3.29
CA PRO A 114 15.11 7.75 4.28
C PRO A 114 13.63 7.56 4.58
N ILE A 115 13.25 7.70 5.85
CA ILE A 115 11.87 7.48 6.33
C ILE A 115 10.87 8.53 5.82
N PHE A 116 11.33 9.72 5.41
CA PHE A 116 10.50 10.88 5.06
C PHE A 116 9.54 10.63 3.86
N TRP A 117 9.83 9.62 3.03
CA TRP A 117 8.98 9.23 1.90
C TRP A 117 8.20 7.93 2.11
N SER A 118 8.09 7.42 3.35
CA SER A 118 7.32 6.21 3.68
C SER A 118 5.91 6.24 3.09
N ASN A 119 5.22 7.38 3.24
CA ASN A 119 3.86 7.63 2.76
C ASN A 119 3.80 8.12 1.29
N ARG A 120 4.95 8.31 0.62
CA ARG A 120 5.05 8.91 -0.73
C ARG A 120 6.09 8.20 -1.61
N GLN A 121 6.07 6.87 -1.62
CA GLN A 121 7.04 6.03 -2.32
C GLN A 121 7.22 6.39 -3.81
N LYS A 122 6.13 6.73 -4.52
CA LYS A 122 6.20 7.16 -5.93
C LYS A 122 7.06 8.42 -6.11
N SER A 123 6.96 9.37 -5.17
CA SER A 123 7.74 10.60 -5.21
C SER A 123 9.22 10.32 -4.99
N PHE A 124 9.56 9.40 -4.07
CA PHE A 124 10.94 8.98 -3.86
C PHE A 124 11.55 8.33 -5.11
N ILE A 125 10.83 7.38 -5.73
CA ILE A 125 11.30 6.70 -6.95
C ILE A 125 11.55 7.71 -8.07
N GLN A 126 10.66 8.68 -8.24
CA GLN A 126 10.81 9.70 -9.26
C GLN A 126 12.00 10.64 -8.97
N ARG A 127 12.14 11.13 -7.74
CA ARG A 127 13.26 12.02 -7.36
C ARG A 127 14.62 11.34 -7.42
N THR A 128 14.66 10.02 -7.39
CA THR A 128 15.88 9.21 -7.48
C THR A 128 15.98 8.47 -8.81
N SER A 129 15.18 8.85 -9.83
CA SER A 129 15.15 8.12 -11.11
C SER A 129 16.45 8.26 -11.91
N CYS A 130 17.16 9.37 -11.74
CA CYS A 130 18.41 9.68 -12.43
C CYS A 130 19.65 9.23 -11.66
N TRP A 131 19.50 8.46 -10.59
CA TRP A 131 20.64 7.91 -9.85
C TRP A 131 21.18 6.69 -10.58
N ASP A 132 22.50 6.63 -10.71
CA ASP A 132 23.21 5.49 -11.30
C ASP A 132 23.32 4.32 -10.29
N GLU A 133 23.59 4.64 -9.02
CA GLU A 133 23.73 3.68 -7.92
C GLU A 133 22.72 3.96 -6.79
N PHE A 134 22.30 2.90 -6.10
CA PHE A 134 21.35 2.98 -4.99
C PHE A 134 21.96 2.50 -3.68
N PRO A 135 21.63 3.13 -2.53
CA PRO A 135 22.17 2.73 -1.25
C PRO A 135 21.92 1.26 -0.89
N ASN A 136 23.00 0.58 -0.54
CA ASN A 136 23.02 -0.79 -0.03
C ASN A 136 23.74 -0.82 1.33
N GLY A 137 23.07 -1.31 2.38
CA GLY A 137 23.58 -1.40 3.74
C GLY A 137 23.37 -0.11 4.53
N ARG A 138 24.38 0.76 4.60
CA ARG A 138 24.30 2.01 5.39
C ARG A 138 24.06 3.21 4.48
N LEU A 139 23.08 4.02 4.84
CA LEU A 139 22.91 5.35 4.26
C LEU A 139 24.02 6.26 4.81
N GLY A 140 24.85 6.86 3.95
CA GLY A 140 25.89 7.79 4.40
C GLY A 140 27.23 7.76 3.66
N ASN A 141 27.45 6.88 2.67
CA ASN A 141 28.56 7.08 1.74
C ASN A 141 28.30 8.37 0.94
N GLN A 142 29.19 9.35 1.08
CA GLN A 142 29.05 10.74 0.64
C GLN A 142 28.85 10.92 -0.88
N ALA A 143 28.88 9.85 -1.66
CA ALA A 143 28.68 9.84 -3.10
C ALA A 143 27.20 9.73 -3.54
N SER A 144 26.23 9.82 -2.62
CA SER A 144 24.81 9.77 -3.00
C SER A 144 24.45 10.99 -3.86
N ALA A 145 24.00 10.76 -5.08
CA ALA A 145 23.58 11.81 -6.01
C ALA A 145 22.49 12.70 -5.38
N ALA A 146 22.42 13.96 -5.82
CA ALA A 146 21.36 14.86 -5.36
C ALA A 146 19.98 14.30 -5.72
N TYR A 147 18.98 14.57 -4.88
CA TYR A 147 17.60 14.28 -5.25
C TYR A 147 17.18 15.21 -6.38
N GLY A 148 16.68 14.65 -7.48
CA GLY A 148 16.11 15.42 -8.56
C GLY A 148 14.83 16.13 -8.14
N ASP A 149 14.39 17.07 -8.98
CA ASP A 149 13.13 17.75 -8.78
C ASP A 149 11.94 16.82 -8.98
N PHE A 150 10.89 17.07 -8.20
CA PHE A 150 9.63 16.37 -8.38
C PHE A 150 8.82 17.07 -9.45
N GLU A 151 8.97 16.63 -10.71
CA GLU A 151 8.04 17.04 -11.75
C GLU A 151 6.69 16.35 -11.55
N LEU A 152 5.56 17.06 -11.63
CA LEU A 152 4.21 16.47 -11.58
C LEU A 152 3.85 15.71 -12.87
N ASN A 153 4.80 14.97 -13.44
CA ASN A 153 4.69 14.34 -14.76
C ASN A 153 3.99 12.98 -14.77
N PHE A 154 3.29 12.60 -13.69
CA PHE A 154 2.35 11.48 -13.75
C PHE A 154 1.10 11.89 -14.55
N ARG A 155 1.16 11.72 -15.86
CA ARG A 155 -0.01 11.79 -16.74
C ARG A 155 -0.80 10.49 -16.59
N SER A 156 -1.76 10.47 -15.68
CA SER A 156 -2.84 9.47 -15.75
C SER A 156 -3.58 9.65 -17.07
N TYR A 157 -3.71 8.59 -17.87
CA TYR A 157 -4.53 8.58 -19.08
C TYR A 157 -6.03 8.72 -18.76
N SER A 158 -6.42 8.45 -17.51
CA SER A 158 -7.70 8.86 -16.93
C SER A 158 -7.44 10.04 -15.98
N LYS A 159 -7.39 11.26 -16.52
CA LYS A 159 -7.25 12.45 -15.69
C LYS A 159 -8.60 12.70 -15.01
N GLU A 160 -8.72 12.35 -13.73
CA GLU A 160 -9.84 12.84 -12.92
C GLU A 160 -9.87 14.37 -13.05
N THR A 161 -11.05 14.92 -13.37
CA THR A 161 -11.23 16.36 -13.49
C THR A 161 -10.88 17.01 -12.14
N GLN A 162 -10.18 18.15 -12.18
CA GLN A 162 -9.78 18.87 -10.97
C GLN A 162 -10.97 19.12 -10.03
N ASP A 163 -12.15 19.36 -10.59
CA ASP A 163 -13.39 19.56 -9.84
C ASP A 163 -13.82 18.33 -9.04
N LYS A 164 -13.64 17.11 -9.58
CA LYS A 164 -13.98 15.88 -8.86
C LYS A 164 -13.03 15.67 -7.68
N VAL A 165 -11.74 15.92 -7.90
CA VAL A 165 -10.72 15.84 -6.85
C VAL A 165 -10.99 16.87 -5.76
N ALA A 166 -11.32 18.11 -6.14
CA ALA A 166 -11.65 19.17 -5.19
C ALA A 166 -12.94 18.85 -4.40
N ALA A 167 -13.97 18.33 -5.06
CA ALA A 167 -15.21 17.91 -4.40
C ALA A 167 -14.99 16.76 -3.41
N ASP A 168 -14.20 15.74 -3.77
CA ASP A 168 -13.88 14.62 -2.87
C ASP A 168 -13.08 15.12 -1.64
N ARG A 169 -12.12 16.03 -1.85
CA ARG A 169 -11.36 16.65 -0.76
C ARG A 169 -12.23 17.49 0.16
N ARG A 170 -13.14 18.33 -0.37
CA ARG A 170 -14.10 19.09 0.45
C ARG A 170 -15.02 18.19 1.26
N ARG A 171 -15.49 17.08 0.65
CA ARG A 171 -16.28 16.08 1.36
C ARG A 171 -15.48 15.43 2.51
N MET A 172 -14.18 15.23 2.32
CA MET A 172 -13.32 14.57 3.31
C MET A 172 -12.82 15.51 4.40
N TRP A 173 -12.44 16.75 4.04
CA TRP A 173 -11.76 17.69 4.92
C TRP A 173 -12.64 18.87 5.35
N GLY A 174 -13.89 18.94 4.86
CA GLY A 174 -14.81 20.04 5.09
C GLY A 174 -14.74 21.11 4.00
N ASP A 175 -15.83 21.86 3.87
CA ASP A 175 -16.01 22.92 2.85
C ASP A 175 -15.83 24.34 3.42
N HIS A 176 -15.49 24.45 4.71
CA HIS A 176 -15.31 25.72 5.39
C HIS A 176 -13.87 26.24 5.27
N VAL A 177 -13.70 27.56 5.35
CA VAL A 177 -12.37 28.18 5.49
C VAL A 177 -11.67 27.58 6.72
N PRO A 178 -10.51 26.93 6.55
CA PRO A 178 -9.88 26.21 7.63
C PRO A 178 -9.35 27.18 8.69
N ASN A 179 -9.71 26.93 9.95
CA ASN A 179 -9.04 27.48 11.11
C ASN A 179 -8.21 26.38 11.81
N GLY A 180 -7.37 26.76 12.78
CA GLY A 180 -6.50 25.80 13.47
C GLY A 180 -7.27 24.61 14.06
N ASP A 181 -8.41 24.87 14.69
CA ASP A 181 -9.25 23.82 15.29
C ASP A 181 -9.79 22.84 14.27
N HIS A 182 -10.23 23.37 13.12
CA HIS A 182 -10.70 22.55 12.00
C HIS A 182 -9.59 21.65 11.47
N VAL A 183 -8.39 22.19 11.24
CA VAL A 183 -7.24 21.42 10.77
C VAL A 183 -6.89 20.31 11.78
N ARG A 184 -6.82 20.62 13.08
CA ARG A 184 -6.57 19.61 14.13
C ARG A 184 -7.61 18.48 14.12
N ARG A 185 -8.89 18.80 13.90
CA ARG A 185 -9.95 17.79 13.81
C ARG A 185 -9.76 16.88 12.60
N VAL A 186 -9.41 17.41 11.43
CA VAL A 186 -9.15 16.61 10.23
C VAL A 186 -7.98 15.65 10.45
N PHE A 187 -6.88 16.11 11.03
CA PHE A 187 -5.73 15.25 11.37
C PHE A 187 -6.09 14.18 12.41
N THR A 188 -6.86 14.54 13.44
CA THR A 188 -7.34 13.59 14.45
C THR A 188 -8.26 12.53 13.83
N ALA A 189 -9.18 12.94 12.95
CA ALA A 189 -10.09 12.06 12.23
C ALA A 189 -9.32 11.11 11.28
N PHE A 190 -8.19 11.55 10.72
CA PHE A 190 -7.32 10.69 9.92
C PHE A 190 -6.72 9.55 10.75
N ILE A 191 -6.18 9.86 11.94
CA ILE A 191 -5.63 8.83 12.85
C ILE A 191 -6.71 7.85 13.34
N LYS A 192 -7.98 8.28 13.41
CA LYS A 192 -9.13 7.43 13.75
C LYS A 192 -9.67 6.61 12.57
N GLY A 193 -9.20 6.85 11.34
CA GLY A 193 -9.70 6.19 10.13
C GLY A 193 -10.99 6.79 9.56
N GLU A 194 -11.49 7.89 10.12
CA GLU A 194 -12.69 8.62 9.63
C GLU A 194 -12.35 9.42 8.35
N VAL A 195 -11.15 10.01 8.31
CA VAL A 195 -10.57 10.66 7.13
C VAL A 195 -9.60 9.69 6.47
N LYS A 196 -9.79 9.41 5.17
CA LYS A 196 -9.02 8.37 4.48
C LYS A 196 -7.60 8.80 4.10
N ARG A 197 -7.39 10.09 3.84
CA ARG A 197 -6.16 10.65 3.26
C ARG A 197 -5.88 12.06 3.75
N LEU A 198 -4.60 12.39 3.83
CA LEU A 198 -4.08 13.75 4.03
C LEU A 198 -3.19 14.14 2.84
N PRO A 199 -2.82 15.42 2.66
CA PRO A 199 -1.89 15.81 1.60
C PRO A 199 -0.56 15.04 1.59
N TRP A 200 -0.09 14.62 2.77
CA TRP A 200 1.15 13.85 2.95
C TRP A 200 0.95 12.34 3.04
N CYS A 201 -0.29 11.88 3.24
CA CYS A 201 -0.64 10.47 3.46
C CYS A 201 -1.67 10.04 2.41
N THR A 202 -1.20 9.36 1.35
CA THR A 202 -2.07 8.90 0.27
C THR A 202 -2.84 7.63 0.58
N GLU A 203 -2.52 6.97 1.69
CA GLU A 203 -3.15 5.74 2.18
C GLU A 203 -3.55 5.93 3.65
N SER A 204 -4.41 5.05 4.14
CA SER A 204 -4.82 5.06 5.55
C SER A 204 -3.65 4.61 6.45
N PRO A 205 -3.67 4.97 7.75
CA PRO A 205 -2.62 4.56 8.69
C PRO A 205 -2.39 3.04 8.68
N THR A 206 -1.12 2.63 8.74
CA THR A 206 -0.72 1.23 8.86
C THR A 206 -1.13 0.66 10.21
N GLU A 207 -1.25 -0.67 10.32
CA GLU A 207 -1.68 -1.33 11.56
C GLU A 207 -0.74 -1.05 12.75
N GLU A 208 0.55 -0.85 12.53
CA GLU A 208 1.50 -0.46 13.59
C GLU A 208 1.16 0.90 14.25
N THR A 209 0.42 1.77 13.55
CA THR A 209 -0.05 3.05 14.10
C THR A 209 -1.01 2.83 15.28
N LEU A 210 -1.72 1.68 15.32
CA LEU A 210 -2.66 1.35 16.39
C LEU A 210 -1.98 1.33 17.78
N PHE A 211 -0.70 0.94 17.85
CA PHE A 211 0.07 0.89 19.11
C PHE A 211 0.30 2.28 19.73
N ILE A 212 0.27 3.34 18.92
CA ILE A 212 0.54 4.73 19.34
C ILE A 212 -0.61 5.69 19.01
N GLN A 213 -1.78 5.16 18.63
CA GLN A 213 -2.91 5.94 18.13
C GLN A 213 -3.37 7.02 19.12
N LYS A 214 -3.47 6.68 20.41
CA LYS A 214 -3.91 7.62 21.46
C LYS A 214 -2.95 8.80 21.59
N GLN A 215 -1.65 8.54 21.53
CA GLN A 215 -0.58 9.53 21.60
C GLN A 215 -0.66 10.45 20.38
N LEU A 216 -0.80 9.90 19.17
CA LEU A 216 -0.91 10.69 17.94
C LEU A 216 -2.17 11.56 17.94
N ILE A 217 -3.31 11.05 18.40
CA ILE A 217 -4.54 11.85 18.58
C ILE A 217 -4.26 13.04 19.51
N ARG A 218 -3.59 12.80 20.64
CA ARG A 218 -3.27 13.85 21.60
C ARG A 218 -2.32 14.90 20.99
N LEU A 219 -1.29 14.48 20.25
CA LEU A 219 -0.38 15.39 19.56
C LEU A 219 -1.12 16.29 18.59
N ASN A 220 -1.97 15.71 17.73
CA ASN A 220 -2.76 16.48 16.77
C ASN A 220 -3.72 17.46 17.45
N GLN A 221 -4.35 17.06 18.56
CA GLN A 221 -5.20 17.96 19.37
C GLN A 221 -4.42 19.13 20.00
N CYS A 222 -3.11 18.97 20.21
CA CYS A 222 -2.20 19.98 20.75
C CYS A 222 -1.44 20.77 19.67
N ASN A 223 -1.96 20.88 18.43
CA ASN A 223 -1.31 21.58 17.30
C ASN A 223 0.01 20.97 16.80
N MET A 224 0.33 19.74 17.19
CA MET A 224 1.44 18.97 16.60
C MET A 224 0.86 18.06 15.51
N LEU A 225 0.72 18.61 14.31
CA LEU A 225 0.03 18.01 13.17
C LEU A 225 0.89 16.91 12.53
N THR A 226 0.68 15.65 12.94
CA THR A 226 1.53 14.50 12.58
C THR A 226 1.34 14.05 11.15
N ILE A 227 2.44 13.84 10.42
CA ILE A 227 2.45 13.34 9.03
C ILE A 227 3.18 12.00 8.84
N ASN A 228 3.97 11.58 9.83
CA ASN A 228 4.68 10.31 9.80
C ASN A 228 5.00 9.85 11.24
N SER A 229 5.04 8.54 11.47
CA SER A 229 5.35 7.97 12.79
C SER A 229 5.63 6.48 12.71
N GLN A 230 6.40 5.95 13.65
CA GLN A 230 6.49 4.50 13.91
C GLN A 230 6.69 4.25 15.42
N PRO A 231 6.13 3.14 15.96
CA PRO A 231 6.31 2.77 17.36
C PRO A 231 7.76 2.34 17.63
N ARG A 232 8.12 2.26 18.92
CA ARG A 232 9.33 1.52 19.30
C ARG A 232 9.05 0.01 19.19
N VAL A 233 10.02 -0.74 18.67
CA VAL A 233 9.99 -2.20 18.62
C VAL A 233 11.32 -2.72 19.15
N ASN A 234 11.24 -3.61 20.13
CA ASN A 234 12.42 -4.19 20.79
C ASN A 234 12.43 -5.70 20.60
N GLY A 235 12.93 -6.16 19.46
CA GLY A 235 13.11 -7.58 19.16
C GLY A 235 11.80 -8.33 18.92
N ALA A 236 10.88 -7.77 18.13
CA ALA A 236 9.72 -8.53 17.66
C ALA A 236 10.17 -9.62 16.67
N LEU A 237 9.43 -10.72 16.54
CA LEU A 237 9.74 -11.74 15.55
C LEU A 237 9.67 -11.16 14.13
N SER A 238 10.54 -11.60 13.22
CA SER A 238 10.46 -11.18 11.81
C SER A 238 9.15 -11.58 11.13
N THR A 239 8.43 -12.55 11.70
CA THR A 239 7.11 -13.01 11.28
C THR A 239 5.95 -12.32 12.02
N ASP A 240 6.22 -11.30 12.84
CA ASP A 240 5.17 -10.55 13.54
C ASP A 240 4.17 -9.93 12.52
N PRO A 241 2.85 -10.07 12.72
CA PRO A 241 1.87 -9.64 11.73
C PRO A 241 1.79 -8.12 11.54
N TYR A 242 2.22 -7.32 12.53
CA TYR A 242 2.09 -5.87 12.49
C TYR A 242 3.38 -5.18 12.09
N VAL A 243 4.51 -5.64 12.63
CA VAL A 243 5.82 -5.00 12.45
C VAL A 243 6.84 -5.88 11.74
N GLY A 244 6.55 -7.16 11.54
CA GLY A 244 7.46 -8.14 10.93
C GLY A 244 7.82 -7.82 9.48
N TRP A 245 9.06 -8.14 9.12
CA TRP A 245 9.60 -8.09 7.76
C TRP A 245 10.90 -8.89 7.69
N GLY A 246 11.32 -9.24 6.48
CA GLY A 246 12.54 -10.00 6.21
C GLY A 246 12.38 -11.52 6.36
N PRO A 247 13.49 -12.28 6.35
CA PRO A 247 13.47 -13.73 6.48
C PRO A 247 12.90 -14.20 7.83
N GLY A 248 12.23 -15.35 7.84
CA GLY A 248 11.73 -15.98 9.06
C GLY A 248 12.85 -16.38 10.03
N GLY A 249 12.56 -16.37 11.34
CA GLY A 249 13.51 -16.74 12.40
C GLY A 249 14.43 -15.62 12.88
N GLY A 250 14.20 -14.38 12.44
CA GLY A 250 14.93 -13.19 12.87
C GLY A 250 14.16 -12.32 13.87
N PHE A 251 14.76 -11.18 14.21
CA PHE A 251 14.16 -10.17 15.08
C PHE A 251 14.18 -8.78 14.43
N VAL A 252 13.11 -8.01 14.62
CA VAL A 252 12.94 -6.65 14.12
C VAL A 252 13.07 -5.65 15.27
N TYR A 253 13.74 -4.53 14.98
CA TYR A 253 13.93 -3.41 15.90
C TYR A 253 13.51 -2.10 15.22
N GLN A 254 12.89 -1.20 15.99
CA GLN A 254 12.50 0.13 15.54
C GLN A 254 12.74 1.14 16.66
N LYS A 255 13.37 2.27 16.34
CA LYS A 255 13.34 3.45 17.21
C LYS A 255 12.01 4.16 17.03
N ALA A 256 11.43 4.68 18.12
CA ALA A 256 10.25 5.53 18.01
C ALA A 256 10.57 6.78 17.19
N TYR A 257 9.64 7.16 16.31
CA TYR A 257 9.78 8.31 15.43
C TYR A 257 8.45 9.02 15.27
N VAL A 258 8.50 10.35 15.17
CA VAL A 258 7.34 11.19 14.86
C VAL A 258 7.79 12.41 14.05
N GLU A 259 7.00 12.76 13.04
CA GLU A 259 7.19 13.91 12.16
C GLU A 259 5.90 14.72 12.15
N PHE A 260 5.97 16.03 12.39
CA PHE A 260 4.78 16.88 12.49
C PHE A 260 5.06 18.34 12.16
N PHE A 261 4.01 19.08 11.80
CA PHE A 261 4.03 20.54 11.78
C PHE A 261 3.58 21.09 13.13
N CYS A 262 4.16 22.22 13.56
CA CYS A 262 3.70 22.97 14.73
C CYS A 262 3.99 24.48 14.57
N PRO A 263 3.32 25.35 15.34
CA PRO A 263 3.67 26.77 15.40
C PRO A 263 5.07 27.00 15.98
N GLU A 264 5.73 28.07 15.55
CA GLU A 264 7.08 28.46 16.01
C GLU A 264 7.17 28.60 17.55
N SER A 265 6.16 29.23 18.17
CA SER A 265 6.09 29.35 19.62
C SER A 265 6.03 28.01 20.36
N GLN A 266 5.49 26.97 19.72
CA GLN A 266 5.46 25.62 20.27
C GLN A 266 6.80 24.90 20.05
N LEU A 267 7.45 25.12 18.91
CA LEU A 267 8.79 24.61 18.65
C LEU A 267 9.80 25.10 19.71
N GLU A 268 9.78 26.39 20.04
CA GLU A 268 10.66 26.94 21.08
C GLU A 268 10.43 26.30 22.45
N GLN A 269 9.17 26.01 22.80
CA GLN A 269 8.83 25.35 24.06
C GLN A 269 9.32 23.90 24.08
N LEU A 270 9.20 23.19 22.94
CA LEU A 270 9.69 21.83 22.79
C LEU A 270 11.21 21.77 22.93
N ILE A 271 11.96 22.64 22.24
CA ILE A 271 13.42 22.69 22.33
C ILE A 271 13.87 23.00 23.76
N ARG A 272 13.27 24.02 24.39
CA ARG A 272 13.54 24.36 25.80
C ARG A 272 13.29 23.18 26.74
N GLY A 273 12.20 22.42 26.53
CA GLY A 273 11.91 21.23 27.32
C GLY A 273 12.90 20.09 27.07
N ILE A 274 13.27 19.84 25.81
CA ILE A 274 14.21 18.77 25.43
C ILE A 274 15.59 19.02 26.03
N GLU A 275 16.09 20.24 25.89
CA GLU A 275 17.42 20.64 26.35
C GLU A 275 17.46 20.88 27.86
N GLY A 276 16.42 21.50 28.43
CA GLY A 276 16.33 21.80 29.85
C GLY A 276 16.28 20.56 30.73
N GLU A 277 15.49 19.55 30.33
CA GLU A 277 15.39 18.27 31.03
C GLU A 277 16.52 17.28 30.66
N LYS A 278 17.44 17.69 29.77
CA LYS A 278 18.57 16.89 29.28
C LYS A 278 18.15 15.51 28.77
N TYR A 279 17.16 15.46 27.88
CA TYR A 279 16.74 14.21 27.25
C TYR A 279 17.78 13.75 26.19
N GLU A 280 18.92 13.22 26.62
CA GLU A 280 20.03 12.76 25.76
C GLU A 280 19.63 11.66 24.76
N SER A 281 18.52 10.98 25.00
CA SER A 281 18.00 9.91 24.13
C SER A 281 17.20 10.42 22.93
N ILE A 282 16.91 11.72 22.84
CA ILE A 282 16.13 12.33 21.77
C ILE A 282 17.06 12.98 20.75
N SER A 283 16.91 12.61 19.48
CA SER A 283 17.48 13.34 18.35
C SER A 283 16.35 14.09 17.65
N TYR A 284 16.53 15.39 17.42
CA TYR A 284 15.52 16.22 16.76
C TYR A 284 16.12 17.00 15.58
N MET A 285 15.27 17.36 14.64
CA MET A 285 15.56 18.27 13.54
C MET A 285 14.33 19.14 13.33
N ALA A 286 14.52 20.45 13.26
CA ALA A 286 13.48 21.42 12.93
C ALA A 286 13.92 22.22 11.71
N VAL A 287 12.95 22.56 10.86
CA VAL A 287 13.19 23.40 9.68
C VAL A 287 11.89 24.10 9.31
N THR A 288 12.00 25.36 8.90
CA THR A 288 10.88 26.14 8.37
C THR A 288 10.86 26.11 6.85
N ALA A 289 9.81 26.68 6.24
CA ALA A 289 9.63 26.64 4.78
C ALA A 289 10.75 27.37 4.01
N ASP A 290 11.41 28.36 4.61
CA ASP A 290 12.52 29.09 3.99
C ASP A 290 13.89 28.43 4.20
N GLY A 291 13.93 27.34 4.97
CA GLY A 291 15.15 26.59 5.27
C GLY A 291 15.85 26.99 6.57
N SER A 292 15.30 27.93 7.34
CA SER A 292 15.80 28.25 8.67
C SER A 292 15.64 27.06 9.61
N LYS A 293 16.67 26.78 10.41
CA LYS A 293 16.74 25.65 11.35
C LYS A 293 16.44 26.09 12.77
#